data_AF-A0A7S0LR54-F1
#
_entry.id   AF-A0A7S0LR54-F1
#
_cell.length_a   1.000
_cell.length_b   1.000
_cell.length_c   1.000
_cell.angle_alpha   90.00
_cell.angle_beta   90.00
_cell.angle_gamma   90.00
#
_symmetry.space_group_name_H-M   'P 1'
#
loop_
_entity.id
_entity.type
_entity.pdbx_description
1 polymer ?
#
loop_
_entity_poly.entity_id
_entity_poly.type
_entity_poly.pdbx_seq_one_letter_code
_entity_poly.pdbx_strand_id
1 'polypeptide(L)'
;GCEVLGFTIKGSGPHAGELQQHKGLSLLCGRFTKCDCLIGHETRDGVFGENVAIGRVQFIMLHTPAELVVVDCWSKCGTRTVERQRTHEQLACSIPGSRRLLLFGSTERFTLEVGETARVTFNPTDDDVGLSEPKSDKILAEA
;
A
#
# COMPACT_ATOMS: atom_id res chain seq x y z
N GLY A 1 21.31 -11.00 -0.17
CA GLY A 1 20.19 -11.58 0.59
C GLY A 1 18.93 -10.84 0.18
N CYS A 2 17.77 -11.50 0.13
CA CYS A 2 16.52 -10.79 -0.16
C CYS A 2 16.25 -9.83 1.00
N GLU A 3 16.21 -8.53 0.71
CA GLU A 3 15.92 -7.49 1.70
C GLU A 3 14.47 -7.63 2.18
N VAL A 4 14.21 -7.32 3.44
CA VAL A 4 12.87 -7.41 4.03
C VAL A 4 12.05 -6.23 3.51
N LEU A 5 10.94 -6.51 2.82
CA LEU A 5 10.04 -5.45 2.34
C LEU A 5 9.08 -5.05 3.46
N GLY A 6 9.13 -3.79 3.87
CA GLY A 6 8.18 -3.20 4.81
C GLY A 6 6.98 -2.61 4.08
N PHE A 7 5.77 -2.80 4.62
CA PHE A 7 4.57 -2.14 4.13
C PHE A 7 3.56 -1.88 5.23
N THR A 8 2.69 -0.89 5.04
CA THR A 8 1.52 -0.64 5.90
C THR A 8 0.28 -0.41 5.05
N ILE A 9 -0.89 -0.63 5.65
CA ILE A 9 -2.18 -0.53 4.98
C ILE A 9 -3.04 0.50 5.73
N LYS A 10 -3.70 1.39 5.02
CA LYS A 10 -4.69 2.33 5.58
C LYS A 10 -6.07 2.09 4.95
N GLY A 11 -7.10 2.20 5.78
CA GLY A 11 -8.51 2.22 5.36
C GLY A 11 -9.16 0.87 5.06
N SER A 12 -8.41 -0.25 5.09
CA SER A 12 -8.95 -1.57 4.78
C SER A 12 -8.02 -2.68 5.26
N GLY A 13 -8.54 -3.86 5.62
CA GLY A 13 -7.77 -5.03 6.02
C GLY A 13 -7.65 -5.22 7.54
N PRO A 14 -7.38 -6.46 8.01
CA PRO A 14 -7.28 -6.76 9.45
C PRO A 14 -6.06 -6.16 10.14
N HIS A 15 -5.04 -5.76 9.38
CA HIS A 15 -3.78 -5.19 9.86
C HIS A 15 -3.62 -3.71 9.47
N ALA A 16 -4.74 -3.00 9.31
CA ALA A 16 -4.72 -1.59 8.96
C ALA A 16 -4.03 -0.77 10.06
N GLY A 17 -3.07 0.07 9.68
CA GLY A 17 -2.24 0.89 10.58
C GLY A 17 -1.00 0.18 11.11
N GLU A 18 -0.87 -1.13 10.94
CA GLU A 18 0.29 -1.89 11.42
C GLU A 18 1.42 -1.90 10.39
N LEU A 19 2.66 -1.90 10.85
CA LEU A 19 3.83 -2.19 10.02
C LEU A 19 3.92 -3.69 9.82
N GLN A 20 3.90 -4.11 8.56
CA GLN A 20 4.06 -5.49 8.14
C GLN A 20 5.39 -5.69 7.41
N GLN A 21 5.94 -6.89 7.52
CA GLN A 21 7.20 -7.26 6.90
C GLN A 21 7.02 -8.53 6.07
N HIS A 22 7.53 -8.52 4.85
CA HIS A 22 7.50 -9.68 3.97
C HIS A 22 8.92 -10.09 3.59
N LYS A 23 9.20 -11.40 3.73
CA LYS A 23 10.45 -12.03 3.33
C LYS A 23 10.18 -12.90 2.09
N GLY A 24 10.46 -12.35 0.92
CA GLY A 24 10.22 -13.05 -0.34
C GLY A 24 10.48 -12.17 -1.55
N LEU A 25 10.54 -12.81 -2.72
CA LEU A 25 10.69 -12.15 -4.01
C LEU A 25 9.36 -11.65 -4.58
N SER A 26 8.24 -12.12 -4.04
CA SER A 26 6.92 -11.77 -4.52
C SER A 26 5.92 -11.65 -3.39
N LEU A 27 5.10 -10.61 -3.42
CA LEU A 27 4.07 -10.33 -2.44
C LEU A 27 2.72 -10.22 -3.17
N LEU A 28 1.75 -11.01 -2.73
CA LEU A 28 0.37 -10.98 -3.24
C LEU A 28 -0.45 -9.95 -2.45
N CYS A 29 -1.06 -9.01 -3.15
CA CYS A 29 -1.99 -8.04 -2.58
C CYS A 29 -3.41 -8.31 -3.07
N GLY A 30 -4.39 -8.35 -2.16
CA GLY A 30 -5.81 -8.47 -2.53
C GLY A 30 -6.68 -8.90 -1.36
N ARG A 31 -7.95 -9.19 -1.63
CA ARG A 31 -8.91 -9.64 -0.60
C ARG A 31 -8.93 -11.13 -0.34
N PHE A 32 -8.22 -11.93 -1.12
CA PHE A 32 -8.13 -13.36 -0.87
C PHE A 32 -7.29 -13.61 0.39
N THR A 33 -7.79 -14.41 1.33
CA THR A 33 -7.17 -14.64 2.63
C THR A 33 -5.79 -15.30 2.59
N LYS A 34 -5.35 -15.78 1.41
CA LYS A 34 -3.99 -16.29 1.19
C LYS A 34 -3.01 -15.23 0.65
N CYS A 35 -3.45 -13.98 0.47
CA CYS A 35 -2.57 -12.88 0.10
C CYS A 35 -1.66 -12.48 1.27
N ASP A 36 -0.42 -12.14 0.97
CA ASP A 36 0.56 -11.64 1.94
C ASP A 36 0.17 -10.27 2.50
N CYS A 37 -0.43 -9.43 1.65
CA CYS A 37 -0.98 -8.13 2.00
C CYS A 37 -2.51 -8.17 1.78
N LEU A 38 -3.22 -8.43 2.88
CA LEU A 38 -4.67 -8.59 2.87
C LEU A 38 -5.36 -7.23 2.95
N ILE A 39 -6.05 -6.86 1.87
CA ILE A 39 -6.79 -5.61 1.71
C ILE A 39 -8.23 -5.90 1.28
N GLY A 40 -9.15 -4.97 1.50
CA GLY A 40 -10.56 -5.13 1.12
C GLY A 40 -11.41 -5.89 2.14
N HIS A 41 -10.97 -5.98 3.38
CA HIS A 41 -11.77 -6.47 4.51
C HIS A 41 -12.09 -5.28 5.40
N GLU A 42 -13.34 -4.85 5.45
CA GLU A 42 -13.74 -3.56 6.05
C GLU A 42 -14.88 -3.75 7.04
N THR A 43 -14.93 -2.88 8.05
CA THR A 43 -16.10 -2.73 8.92
C THR A 43 -16.80 -1.43 8.57
N ARG A 44 -18.04 -1.50 8.10
CA ARG A 44 -18.90 -0.33 7.82
C ARG A 44 -20.16 -0.45 8.66
N ASP A 45 -20.48 0.60 9.42
CA ASP A 45 -21.65 0.62 10.32
C ASP A 45 -21.73 -0.57 11.28
N GLY A 46 -20.58 -1.04 11.78
CA GLY A 46 -20.49 -2.20 12.68
C GLY A 46 -20.61 -3.56 11.99
N VAL A 47 -20.77 -3.60 10.67
CA VAL A 47 -20.84 -4.84 9.88
C VAL A 47 -19.51 -5.09 9.18
N PHE A 48 -18.93 -6.27 9.42
CA PHE A 48 -17.75 -6.73 8.71
C PHE A 48 -18.13 -7.29 7.33
N GLY A 49 -17.38 -6.89 6.30
CA GLY A 49 -17.60 -7.38 4.94
C GLY A 49 -16.40 -7.20 4.02
N GLU A 50 -16.48 -7.83 2.84
CA GLU A 50 -15.47 -7.68 1.80
C GLU A 50 -15.82 -6.53 0.84
N ASN A 51 -14.85 -5.65 0.57
CA ASN A 51 -14.92 -4.67 -0.48
C ASN A 51 -14.69 -5.35 -1.84
N VAL A 52 -15.79 -5.66 -2.52
CA VAL A 52 -15.80 -6.34 -3.83
C VAL A 52 -15.23 -5.49 -4.97
N ALA A 53 -14.95 -4.21 -4.77
CA ALA A 53 -14.21 -3.40 -5.74
C ALA A 53 -12.75 -3.85 -5.84
N ILE A 54 -12.20 -4.42 -4.76
CA ILE A 54 -10.84 -4.94 -4.69
C ILE A 54 -10.82 -6.39 -5.20
N GLY A 55 -9.86 -6.69 -6.08
CA GLY A 55 -9.67 -8.03 -6.63
C GLY A 55 -9.29 -9.06 -5.56
N ARG A 56 -9.67 -10.33 -5.77
CA ARG A 56 -9.19 -11.46 -4.94
C ARG A 56 -7.66 -11.43 -4.84
N VAL A 57 -7.02 -11.30 -5.99
CA VAL A 57 -5.65 -10.82 -6.14
C VAL A 57 -5.76 -9.54 -6.94
N GLN A 58 -5.44 -8.40 -6.32
CA GLN A 58 -5.45 -7.09 -6.95
C GLN A 58 -4.20 -6.92 -7.80
N PHE A 59 -3.03 -7.15 -7.21
CA PHE A 59 -1.74 -7.04 -7.87
C PHE A 59 -0.72 -7.98 -7.22
N ILE A 60 0.35 -8.24 -7.96
CA ILE A 60 1.55 -8.90 -7.47
C ILE A 60 2.66 -7.85 -7.43
N MET A 61 3.35 -7.74 -6.30
CA MET A 61 4.61 -7.02 -6.20
C MET A 61 5.75 -8.00 -6.41
N LEU A 62 6.68 -7.70 -7.31
CA LEU A 62 7.93 -8.44 -7.47
C LEU A 62 9.09 -7.60 -6.94
N HIS A 63 9.94 -8.22 -6.13
CA HIS A 63 11.10 -7.60 -5.52
C HIS A 63 12.37 -8.10 -6.21
N THR A 64 13.08 -7.18 -6.84
CA THR A 64 14.40 -7.41 -7.43
C THR A 64 15.44 -6.55 -6.70
N PRO A 65 16.75 -6.83 -6.86
CA PRO A 65 17.79 -5.99 -6.24
C PRO A 65 17.74 -4.50 -6.63
N ALA A 66 17.21 -4.18 -7.81
CA ALA A 66 17.18 -2.82 -8.35
C ALA A 66 15.81 -2.15 -8.18
N GLU A 67 14.73 -2.92 -8.28
CA GLU A 67 13.39 -2.39 -8.47
C GLU A 67 12.31 -3.21 -7.75
N LEU A 68 11.25 -2.50 -7.37
CA LEU A 68 9.95 -3.05 -7.01
C LEU A 68 9.01 -2.90 -8.21
N VAL A 69 8.41 -4.00 -8.65
CA VAL A 69 7.56 -4.06 -9.83
C VAL A 69 6.14 -4.46 -9.45
N VAL A 70 5.17 -3.60 -9.71
CA VAL A 70 3.75 -3.89 -9.50
C VAL A 70 3.11 -4.36 -10.80
N VAL A 71 2.49 -5.54 -10.74
CA VAL A 71 1.73 -6.16 -11.83
C VAL A 71 0.26 -6.24 -11.46
N ASP A 72 -0.59 -5.47 -12.12
CA ASP A 72 -2.05 -5.55 -11.96
C ASP A 72 -2.58 -6.92 -12.40
N CYS A 73 -3.38 -7.57 -11.56
CA CYS A 73 -3.92 -8.91 -11.79
C CYS A 73 -5.32 -8.88 -12.41
N TRP A 74 -5.50 -8.08 -13.46
CA TRP A 74 -6.80 -7.82 -14.07
C TRP A 74 -7.82 -7.30 -13.06
N SER A 75 -7.39 -6.39 -12.19
CA SER A 75 -8.30 -5.79 -11.22
C SER A 75 -9.39 -4.97 -11.92
N LYS A 76 -10.54 -4.85 -11.26
CA LYS A 76 -11.71 -4.12 -11.79
C LYS A 76 -11.52 -2.60 -11.71
N CYS A 77 -10.92 -2.11 -10.62
CA CYS A 77 -10.73 -0.68 -10.36
C CYS A 77 -9.34 -0.17 -10.78
N GLY A 78 -8.40 -1.06 -11.11
CA GLY A 78 -6.99 -0.70 -11.29
C GLY A 78 -6.27 -0.43 -9.97
N THR A 79 -5.00 -0.09 -10.11
CA THR A 79 -4.07 0.27 -9.02
C THR A 79 -3.35 1.56 -9.41
N ARG A 80 -3.37 2.56 -8.53
CA ARG A 80 -2.85 3.91 -8.80
C ARG A 80 -1.77 4.29 -7.80
N THR A 81 -0.64 4.82 -8.26
CA THR A 81 0.31 5.49 -7.38
C THR A 81 -0.24 6.85 -6.98
N VAL A 82 -0.34 7.12 -5.69
CA VAL A 82 -0.82 8.42 -5.16
C VAL A 82 0.29 9.23 -4.50
N GLU A 83 1.35 8.58 -4.04
CA GLU A 83 2.53 9.23 -3.49
C GLU A 83 3.78 8.43 -3.84
N ARG A 84 4.92 9.11 -3.98
CA ARG A 84 6.24 8.47 -4.09
C ARG A 84 7.35 9.42 -3.64
N GLN A 85 8.44 8.86 -3.12
CA GLN A 85 9.61 9.62 -2.65
C GLN A 85 10.28 10.41 -3.78
N ARG A 86 10.36 9.85 -4.99
CA ARG A 86 10.89 10.55 -6.16
C ARG A 86 9.83 11.48 -6.75
N THR A 87 9.66 12.65 -6.15
CA THR A 87 8.58 13.62 -6.46
C THR A 87 8.59 14.15 -7.90
N HIS A 88 9.70 14.03 -8.62
CA HIS A 88 9.81 14.43 -10.03
C HIS A 88 9.30 13.36 -11.01
N GLU A 89 9.11 12.12 -10.56
CA GLU A 89 8.62 11.02 -11.39
C GLU A 89 7.10 11.03 -11.48
N GLN A 90 6.55 10.53 -12.59
CA GLN A 90 5.11 10.48 -12.79
C GLN A 90 4.43 9.52 -11.80
N LEU A 91 3.29 9.94 -11.26
CA LEU A 91 2.35 9.08 -10.55
C LEU A 91 1.58 8.23 -11.56
N ALA A 92 2.11 7.05 -11.85
CA ALA A 92 1.52 6.12 -12.81
C ALA A 92 0.32 5.35 -12.24
N CYS A 93 -0.51 4.80 -13.12
CA CYS A 93 -1.57 3.88 -12.76
C CYS A 93 -1.68 2.74 -13.76
N SER A 94 -2.16 1.59 -13.29
CA SER A 94 -2.51 0.43 -14.10
C SER A 94 -4.01 0.21 -13.97
N ILE A 95 -4.76 0.47 -15.04
CA ILE A 95 -6.23 0.47 -15.05
C ILE A 95 -6.77 -0.39 -16.19
N PRO A 96 -8.03 -0.86 -16.13
CA PRO A 96 -8.67 -1.51 -17.26
C PRO A 96 -8.54 -0.69 -18.56
N GLY A 97 -8.13 -1.34 -19.65
CA GLY A 97 -7.90 -0.68 -20.94
C GLY A 97 -6.54 0.01 -21.11
N SER A 98 -5.78 0.25 -20.03
CA SER A 98 -4.43 0.84 -20.08
C SER A 98 -3.51 0.23 -19.02
N ARG A 99 -3.50 -1.10 -18.94
CA ARG A 99 -2.68 -1.83 -17.97
C ARG A 99 -1.20 -1.66 -18.32
N ARG A 100 -0.41 -1.36 -17.30
CA ARG A 100 1.04 -1.20 -17.39
C ARG A 100 1.69 -1.67 -16.10
N LEU A 101 2.98 -1.94 -16.16
CA LEU A 101 3.80 -2.15 -14.97
C LEU A 101 4.00 -0.82 -14.26
N LEU A 102 4.02 -0.85 -12.92
CA LEU A 102 4.45 0.29 -12.12
C LEU A 102 5.82 -0.06 -11.53
N LEU A 103 6.81 0.81 -11.74
CA LEU A 103 8.20 0.58 -11.37
C LEU A 103 8.64 1.60 -10.32
N PHE A 104 9.29 1.10 -9.28
CA PHE A 104 9.83 1.88 -8.17
C PHE A 104 11.24 1.40 -7.83
N GLY A 105 12.07 2.27 -7.28
CA GLY A 105 13.37 1.83 -6.74
C GLY A 105 13.19 0.79 -5.62
N SER A 106 14.13 -0.13 -5.47
CA SER A 106 14.06 -1.21 -4.46
C SER A 106 13.78 -0.72 -3.03
N THR A 107 14.33 0.45 -2.67
CA THR A 107 14.17 1.08 -1.35
C THR A 107 13.28 2.33 -1.38
N GLU A 108 12.63 2.62 -2.51
CA GLU A 108 11.80 3.81 -2.68
C GLU A 108 10.52 3.68 -1.83
N ARG A 109 10.18 4.74 -1.09
CA ARG A 109 8.83 4.85 -0.49
C ARG A 109 7.80 5.23 -1.56
N PHE A 110 6.69 4.49 -1.62
CA PHE A 110 5.54 4.86 -2.44
C PHE A 110 4.23 4.33 -1.86
N THR A 111 3.14 5.00 -2.20
CA THR A 111 1.79 4.65 -1.77
C THR A 111 0.93 4.33 -2.99
N LEU A 112 0.30 3.16 -2.96
CA LEU A 112 -0.70 2.73 -3.94
C LEU A 112 -2.10 2.89 -3.36
N GLU A 113 -3.00 3.50 -4.12
CA GLU A 113 -4.43 3.45 -3.91
C GLU A 113 -5.02 2.24 -4.66
N VAL A 114 -5.81 1.46 -3.94
CA VAL A 114 -6.45 0.24 -4.41
C VAL A 114 -7.94 0.30 -4.06
N GLY A 115 -8.77 0.25 -5.10
CA GLY A 115 -10.18 0.61 -4.93
C GLY A 115 -10.31 2.07 -4.51
N GLU A 116 -11.37 2.40 -3.79
CA GLU A 116 -11.66 3.77 -3.33
C GLU A 116 -11.23 4.00 -1.86
N THR A 117 -10.89 2.94 -1.13
CA THR A 117 -10.78 2.99 0.34
C THR A 117 -9.47 2.43 0.89
N ALA A 118 -8.74 1.62 0.13
CA ALA A 118 -7.49 1.03 0.60
C ALA A 118 -6.28 1.79 0.05
N ARG A 119 -5.33 2.09 0.94
CA ARG A 119 -3.99 2.56 0.59
C ARG A 119 -2.95 1.61 1.12
N VAL A 120 -1.96 1.26 0.30
CA VAL A 120 -0.83 0.43 0.69
C VAL A 120 0.44 1.23 0.49
N THR A 121 1.17 1.50 1.57
CA THR A 121 2.46 2.20 1.52
C THR A 121 3.58 1.20 1.68
N PHE A 122 4.49 1.16 0.72
CA PHE A 122 5.70 0.36 0.74
C PHE A 122 6.89 1.21 1.17
N ASN A 123 7.84 0.59 1.88
CA ASN A 123 8.95 1.26 2.57
C ASN A 123 8.46 2.47 3.40
N PRO A 124 7.49 2.26 4.31
CA PRO A 124 6.87 3.34 5.08
C PRO A 124 7.87 4.03 6.02
N THR A 125 7.62 5.30 6.33
CA THR A 125 8.29 6.05 7.40
C THR A 125 7.50 5.99 8.71
N ASP A 126 8.07 6.49 9.81
CA ASP A 126 7.39 6.58 11.10
C ASP A 126 6.07 7.38 11.05
N ASP A 127 6.00 8.38 10.16
CA ASP A 127 4.78 9.15 9.91
C ASP A 127 3.65 8.30 9.31
N ASP A 128 3.99 7.29 8.49
CA ASP A 128 3.00 6.43 7.86
C ASP A 128 2.32 5.49 8.86
N VAL A 129 3.10 5.00 9.82
CA VAL A 129 2.69 4.05 10.85
C VAL A 129 2.17 4.74 12.12
N GLY A 130 2.13 6.08 12.14
CA GLY A 130 1.64 6.86 13.28
C GLY A 130 2.56 6.79 14.51
N LEU A 131 3.86 6.54 14.29
CA LEU A 131 4.89 6.48 15.34
C LEU A 131 5.62 7.80 15.55
N SER A 132 5.32 8.85 14.76
CA SER A 132 5.82 10.20 15.02
C SER A 132 5.34 10.69 16.39
N GLU A 133 6.25 11.15 17.26
CA GLU A 133 5.90 11.77 18.54
C GLU A 133 4.80 12.84 18.32
N PRO A 134 3.83 12.97 19.25
CA PRO A 134 2.87 14.07 19.16
C PRO A 134 3.66 15.37 19.09
N LYS A 135 3.47 16.13 18.00
CA LYS A 135 4.00 17.49 17.89
C LYS A 135 3.52 18.22 19.14
N SER A 136 4.45 18.53 20.03
CA SER A 136 4.17 19.33 21.21
C SER A 136 3.62 20.65 20.71
N ASP A 137 2.30 20.83 20.84
CA ASP A 137 1.66 22.11 20.62
C ASP A 137 2.40 23.11 21.50
N LYS A 138 3.01 24.11 20.87
CA LYS A 138 3.59 25.25 21.57
C LYS A 138 2.46 25.88 22.38
N ILE A 139 2.40 25.55 23.66
CA ILE A 139 1.71 26.35 24.66
C ILE A 139 2.41 27.70 24.63
N LEU A 140 1.84 28.65 23.90
CA LEU A 140 2.14 30.06 24.05
C LEU A 140 1.72 30.40 25.48
N ALA A 141 2.72 30.48 26.36
CA ALA A 141 2.56 31.11 27.67
C ALA A 141 2.32 32.61 27.43
N GLU A 142 1.06 33.02 27.51
CA GLU A 142 0.71 34.38 27.90
C GLU A 142 0.32 34.35 29.39
N ALA A 143 1.27 34.72 30.24
CA ALA A 143 1.05 35.28 31.58
C ALA A 143 2.35 35.96 32.07
#